data_AF-A0A3C1GVU6-F1
#
_entry.id   AF-A0A3C1GVU6-F1
#
_cell.length_a   1.000
_cell.length_b   1.000
_cell.length_c   1.000
_cell.angle_alpha   90.00
_cell.angle_beta   90.00
_cell.angle_gamma   90.00
#
_symmetry.space_group_name_H-M   'P 1'
#
loop_
_entity.id
_entity.type
_entity.pdbx_description
1 polymer ?
#
loop_
_entity_poly.entity_id
_entity_poly.type
_entity_poly.pdbx_seq_one_letter_code
_entity_poly.pdbx_strand_id
1 'polypeptide(L)'
;MDAEYKNINTIGDSYHDSAHAIIDDAQFEEMRDLLEEDFADLVQTFIDDSKQRIVLMQAAQTNNDNANGFEFAHALKGASATLGATQLVALSEQLESACRRQQISHQSELITRLSAALLDVEQEINQRLGL
;
A
#
# COMPACT_ATOMS: atom_id res chain seq x y z
N MET A 1 -57.54 9.50 -10.11
CA MET A 1 -57.60 8.13 -9.57
C MET A 1 -56.51 7.33 -10.26
N ASP A 2 -55.26 7.77 -10.17
CA ASP A 2 -54.34 7.74 -9.00
C ASP A 2 -53.78 6.31 -8.87
N ALA A 3 -52.48 6.04 -8.86
CA ALA A 3 -51.30 6.89 -8.75
C ALA A 3 -50.09 6.19 -9.38
N GLU A 4 -49.18 7.00 -9.91
CA GLU A 4 -47.78 6.66 -10.17
C GLU A 4 -47.12 6.13 -8.88
N TYR A 5 -46.50 4.95 -8.94
CA TYR A 5 -45.60 4.50 -7.89
C TYR A 5 -44.18 4.97 -8.21
N LYS A 6 -43.81 6.08 -7.56
CA LYS A 6 -42.45 6.57 -7.41
C LYS A 6 -41.55 5.54 -6.70
N ASN A 7 -40.34 5.42 -7.24
CA ASN A 7 -39.06 5.21 -6.55
C ASN A 7 -39.10 5.03 -5.02
N ILE A 8 -38.62 3.87 -4.57
CA ILE A 8 -37.75 3.80 -3.38
C ILE A 8 -36.46 3.10 -3.80
N ASN A 9 -35.38 3.85 -3.62
CA ASN A 9 -34.02 3.46 -3.96
C ASN A 9 -33.42 2.56 -2.86
N THR A 10 -32.38 1.83 -3.25
CA THR A 10 -31.28 1.37 -2.39
C THR A 10 -31.54 0.14 -1.53
N ILE A 11 -31.32 -1.07 -2.07
CA ILE A 11 -30.45 -2.10 -1.45
C ILE A 11 -29.92 -2.99 -2.58
N GLY A 12 -28.60 -3.08 -2.70
CA GLY A 12 -27.94 -4.15 -3.45
C GLY A 12 -26.92 -3.71 -4.49
N ASP A 13 -26.09 -2.70 -4.20
CA ASP A 13 -24.74 -2.67 -4.77
C ASP A 13 -23.99 -3.87 -4.19
N SER A 14 -24.24 -5.02 -4.81
CA SER A 14 -23.58 -6.28 -4.55
C SER A 14 -22.11 -6.13 -4.91
N TYR A 15 -21.28 -6.10 -3.87
CA TYR A 15 -19.86 -6.46 -3.88
C TYR A 15 -19.11 -5.93 -5.10
N HIS A 16 -18.64 -4.68 -5.02
CA HIS A 16 -17.47 -4.30 -5.77
C HIS A 16 -16.35 -5.25 -5.30
N ASP A 17 -16.00 -6.18 -6.17
CA ASP A 17 -14.71 -6.86 -6.17
C ASP A 17 -13.66 -5.74 -6.22
N SER A 18 -13.28 -5.22 -5.05
CA SER A 18 -12.24 -4.22 -4.94
C SER A 18 -10.92 -4.93 -5.16
N ALA A 19 -10.63 -5.21 -6.43
CA ALA A 19 -9.28 -5.17 -6.92
C ALA A 19 -8.75 -3.79 -6.55
N HIS A 20 -8.18 -3.64 -5.35
CA HIS A 20 -7.41 -2.47 -5.02
C HIS A 20 -6.28 -2.44 -6.04
N ALA A 21 -6.35 -1.49 -6.97
CA ALA A 21 -5.32 -1.28 -7.96
C ALA A 21 -3.97 -1.17 -7.24
N ILE A 22 -2.95 -1.87 -7.75
CA ILE A 22 -1.60 -1.90 -7.15
C ILE A 22 -1.09 -0.47 -6.93
N ILE A 23 -1.39 0.40 -7.90
CA ILE A 23 -1.08 1.83 -7.90
C ILE A 23 -2.35 2.63 -8.26
N ASP A 24 -2.56 3.76 -7.59
CA ASP A 24 -3.55 4.78 -7.97
C ASP A 24 -3.03 5.57 -9.18
N ASP A 25 -3.72 5.44 -10.31
CA ASP A 25 -3.28 6.04 -11.57
C ASP A 25 -3.23 7.56 -11.51
N ALA A 26 -4.22 8.21 -10.88
CA ALA A 26 -4.27 9.67 -10.84
C ALA A 26 -3.10 10.24 -10.04
N GLN A 27 -2.82 9.65 -8.87
CA GLN A 27 -1.72 10.09 -8.01
C GLN A 27 -0.35 9.79 -8.63
N PHE A 28 -0.20 8.63 -9.27
CA PHE A 28 1.05 8.27 -9.95
C PHE A 28 1.37 9.23 -11.10
N GLU A 29 0.39 9.52 -11.95
CA GLU A 29 0.56 10.44 -13.07
C GLU A 29 0.78 11.88 -12.59
N GLU A 30 0.09 12.32 -11.53
CA GLU A 30 0.33 13.64 -10.92
C GLU A 30 1.76 13.77 -10.39
N MET A 31 2.30 12.76 -9.69
CA MET A 31 3.67 12.78 -9.20
C MET A 31 4.70 12.69 -10.32
N ARG A 32 4.41 11.92 -11.37
CA ARG A 32 5.27 11.84 -12.55
C ARG A 32 5.34 13.19 -13.27
N ASP A 33 4.20 13.83 -13.48
CA ASP A 33 4.14 15.12 -14.15
C ASP A 33 4.74 16.25 -13.30
N LEU A 34 4.68 16.15 -11.97
CA LEU A 34 5.28 17.12 -11.05
C LEU A 34 6.83 17.06 -11.04
N LEU A 35 7.40 15.85 -11.14
CA LEU A 35 8.84 15.61 -10.99
C LEU A 35 9.57 15.45 -12.32
N GLU A 36 8.84 15.16 -13.41
CA GLU A 36 9.36 15.00 -14.76
C GLU A 36 10.60 14.08 -14.80
N GLU A 37 11.80 14.65 -15.01
CA GLU A 37 13.06 13.93 -15.12
C GLU A 37 13.52 13.29 -13.80
N ASP A 38 13.16 13.85 -12.65
CA ASP A 38 13.54 13.35 -11.31
C ASP A 38 12.65 12.19 -10.85
N PHE A 39 11.57 11.89 -11.57
CA PHE A 39 10.60 10.87 -11.16
C PHE A 39 11.22 9.47 -11.06
N ALA A 40 12.06 9.10 -12.03
CA ALA A 40 12.71 7.80 -12.05
C ALA A 40 13.66 7.59 -10.85
N ASP A 41 14.41 8.64 -10.48
CA ASP A 41 15.31 8.61 -9.32
C ASP A 41 14.54 8.53 -8.00
N LEU A 42 13.40 9.22 -7.90
CA LEU A 42 12.50 9.09 -6.75
C LEU A 42 11.97 7.66 -6.62
N VAL A 43 11.49 7.06 -7.72
CA VAL A 43 10.99 5.68 -7.74
C VAL A 43 12.07 4.71 -7.29
N GLN A 44 13.29 4.82 -7.82
CA GLN A 44 14.39 3.94 -7.45
C GLN A 44 14.70 4.05 -5.95
N THR A 45 14.77 5.28 -5.44
CA THR A 45 14.97 5.55 -4.01
C THR A 45 13.86 4.93 -3.16
N PHE A 46 12.60 5.10 -3.57
CA PHE A 46 11.45 4.51 -2.89
C PHE A 46 11.54 2.98 -2.83
N ILE A 47 11.89 2.31 -3.93
CA ILE A 47 11.99 0.86 -4.00
C ILE A 47 13.10 0.35 -3.06
N ASP A 48 14.28 0.98 -3.12
CA ASP A 48 15.42 0.57 -2.30
C ASP A 48 15.16 0.76 -0.79
N ASP A 49 14.62 1.92 -0.41
CA ASP A 49 14.23 2.20 0.97
C ASP A 49 13.13 1.24 1.46
N SER A 50 12.15 0.93 0.61
CA SER A 50 11.06 0.01 0.93
C SER A 50 11.57 -1.41 1.16
N LYS A 51 12.50 -1.89 0.32
CA LYS A 51 13.17 -3.20 0.49
C LYS A 51 13.89 -3.26 1.83
N GLN A 52 14.65 -2.22 2.18
CA GLN A 52 15.34 -2.16 3.47
C GLN A 52 14.37 -2.15 4.65
N ARG A 53 13.29 -1.37 4.58
CA ARG A 53 12.27 -1.32 5.65
C ARG A 53 11.59 -2.66 5.87
N ILE A 54 11.29 -3.42 4.82
CA ILE A 54 10.70 -4.76 4.96
C ILE A 54 11.66 -5.71 5.66
N VAL A 55 12.97 -5.66 5.35
CA VAL A 55 13.99 -6.44 6.09
C VAL A 55 14.02 -6.05 7.57
N LEU A 56 13.95 -4.75 7.87
CA LEU A 56 13.91 -4.26 9.24
C LEU A 56 12.62 -4.69 9.97
N MET A 57 11.47 -4.74 9.29
CA MET A 57 10.23 -5.30 9.84
C MET A 57 10.33 -6.79 10.15
N GLN A 58 11.02 -7.58 9.30
CA GLN A 58 11.29 -9.00 9.58
C GLN A 58 12.16 -9.17 10.84
N ALA A 59 13.19 -8.33 10.99
CA ALA A 59 14.03 -8.32 12.18
C ALA A 59 13.23 -7.91 13.44
N ALA A 60 12.40 -6.89 13.33
CA ALA A 60 11.50 -6.46 14.41
C ALA A 60 10.52 -7.57 14.80
N GLN A 61 9.94 -8.27 13.81
CA GLN A 61 9.07 -9.42 14.05
C GLN A 61 9.77 -10.55 14.80
N THR A 62 10.98 -10.91 14.38
CA THR A 62 11.78 -11.98 15.03
C THR A 62 12.13 -11.63 16.47
N ASN A 63 12.39 -10.35 16.75
CA ASN A 63 12.72 -9.86 18.09
C ASN A 63 11.49 -9.47 18.93
N ASN A 64 10.28 -9.65 18.41
CA ASN A 64 9.03 -9.16 19.01
C ASN A 64 9.06 -7.66 19.36
N ASP A 65 9.76 -6.87 18.54
CA ASP A 65 9.95 -5.43 18.70
C ASP A 65 8.83 -4.67 17.99
N ASN A 66 7.72 -4.50 18.71
CA ASN A 66 6.55 -3.81 18.18
C ASN A 66 6.78 -2.31 17.95
N ALA A 67 7.71 -1.68 18.68
CA ALA A 67 7.98 -0.25 18.56
C ALA A 67 8.67 0.03 17.22
N ASN A 68 9.79 -0.63 16.95
CA ASN A 68 10.49 -0.46 15.68
C ASN A 68 9.66 -0.97 14.49
N GLY A 69 8.93 -2.08 14.66
CA GLY A 69 8.04 -2.56 13.61
C GLY A 69 6.93 -1.57 13.25
N PHE A 70 6.38 -0.83 14.23
CA PHE A 70 5.44 0.25 13.97
C PHE A 70 6.10 1.39 13.18
N GLU A 71 7.27 1.86 13.60
CA GLU A 71 7.97 2.96 12.94
C GLU A 71 8.32 2.64 11.47
N PHE A 72 8.81 1.43 11.20
CA PHE A 72 9.10 1.01 9.83
C PHE A 72 7.84 0.89 8.99
N ALA A 73 6.75 0.33 9.53
CA ALA A 73 5.47 0.24 8.86
C ALA A 73 4.91 1.64 8.54
N HIS A 74 4.99 2.56 9.49
CA HIS A 74 4.54 3.94 9.34
C HIS A 74 5.30 4.70 8.27
N ALA A 75 6.62 4.58 8.28
CA ALA A 75 7.45 5.19 7.26
C ALA A 75 7.11 4.62 5.87
N LEU A 76 6.99 3.28 5.74
CA LEU A 76 6.63 2.63 4.48
C LEU A 76 5.25 3.08 3.97
N LYS A 77 4.26 3.20 4.87
CA LYS A 77 2.93 3.73 4.55
C LYS A 77 3.03 5.12 3.94
N GLY A 78 3.75 6.04 4.59
CA GLY A 78 3.90 7.41 4.12
C GLY A 78 4.53 7.49 2.73
N ALA A 79 5.63 6.77 2.53
CA ALA A 79 6.30 6.73 1.22
C ALA A 79 5.42 6.11 0.12
N SER A 80 4.69 5.04 0.46
CA SER A 80 3.77 4.36 -0.47
C SER A 80 2.58 5.26 -0.84
N ALA A 81 2.07 6.04 0.11
CA ALA A 81 0.98 6.98 -0.12
C ALA A 81 1.40 8.19 -0.98
N THR A 82 2.68 8.55 -1.01
CA THR A 82 3.18 9.58 -1.92
C THR A 82 3.08 9.14 -3.38
N LEU A 83 3.41 7.88 -3.67
CA LEU A 83 3.43 7.32 -5.03
C LEU A 83 2.11 6.65 -5.45
N GLY A 84 1.10 6.61 -4.58
CA GLY A 84 -0.16 5.92 -4.85
C GLY A 84 -0.08 4.40 -4.80
N ALA A 85 0.93 3.80 -4.17
CA ALA A 85 1.02 2.36 -3.98
C ALA A 85 0.00 1.85 -2.94
N THR A 86 -1.28 1.79 -3.33
CA THR A 86 -2.41 1.62 -2.40
C THR A 86 -2.37 0.30 -1.64
N GLN A 87 -1.90 -0.77 -2.28
CA GLN A 87 -1.78 -2.08 -1.64
C GLN A 87 -0.74 -2.06 -0.52
N LEU A 88 0.40 -1.40 -0.72
CA LEU A 88 1.42 -1.23 0.32
C LEU A 88 0.90 -0.38 1.48
N VAL A 89 0.17 0.72 1.19
CA VAL A 89 -0.47 1.54 2.22
C VAL A 89 -1.37 0.68 3.11
N ALA A 90 -2.28 -0.11 2.51
CA ALA A 90 -3.23 -0.94 3.25
C ALA A 90 -2.55 -2.04 4.10
N LEU A 91 -1.47 -2.64 3.59
CA LEU A 91 -0.72 -3.67 4.32
C LEU A 91 0.12 -3.06 5.45
N SER A 92 0.73 -1.89 5.23
CA SER A 92 1.45 -1.16 6.27
C SER A 92 0.53 -0.74 7.40
N GLU A 93 -0.70 -0.30 7.11
CA GLU A 93 -1.71 0.00 8.13
C GLU A 93 -2.11 -1.22 8.97
N GLN A 94 -2.22 -2.40 8.34
CA GLN A 94 -2.47 -3.65 9.05
C GLN A 94 -1.32 -3.98 10.02
N LEU A 95 -0.07 -3.76 9.59
CA LEU A 95 1.10 -4.03 10.42
C LEU A 95 1.21 -3.03 11.57
N GLU A 96 0.99 -1.73 11.32
CA GLU A 96 0.88 -0.71 12.35
C GLU A 96 -0.14 -1.12 13.44
N SER A 97 -1.31 -1.57 12.99
CA SER A 97 -2.40 -2.02 13.86
C SER A 97 -1.99 -3.24 14.70
N ALA A 98 -1.28 -4.21 14.12
CA ALA A 98 -0.75 -5.36 14.84
C ALA A 98 0.34 -4.98 15.86
N CYS A 99 1.24 -4.08 15.50
CA CYS A 99 2.27 -3.56 16.41
C CYS A 99 1.64 -2.85 17.63
N ARG A 100 0.60 -2.03 17.41
CA ARG A 100 -0.15 -1.39 18.50
C ARG A 100 -0.80 -2.40 19.46
N ARG A 101 -1.20 -3.57 18.95
CA ARG A 101 -1.72 -4.69 19.74
C ARG A 101 -0.63 -5.58 20.37
N GLN A 102 0.65 -5.25 20.19
CA GLN A 102 1.80 -6.05 20.64
C GLN A 102 1.85 -7.45 20.00
N GLN A 103 1.43 -7.55 18.73
CA GLN A 103 1.24 -8.84 18.02
C GLN A 103 2.20 -9.03 16.85
N ILE A 104 3.25 -8.22 16.70
CA ILE A 104 4.15 -8.29 15.54
C ILE A 104 4.78 -9.67 15.35
N SER A 105 5.11 -10.38 16.44
CA SER A 105 5.70 -11.74 16.39
C SER A 105 4.84 -12.76 15.63
N HIS A 106 3.53 -12.52 15.50
CA HIS A 106 2.61 -13.37 14.74
C HIS A 106 2.35 -12.89 13.30
N GLN A 107 3.03 -11.85 12.83
CA GLN A 107 2.75 -11.20 11.54
C GLN A 107 3.73 -11.60 10.43
N SER A 108 4.34 -12.79 10.48
CA SER A 108 5.25 -13.26 9.43
C SER A 108 4.58 -13.26 8.05
N GLU A 109 3.35 -13.78 7.97
CA GLU A 109 2.57 -13.80 6.73
C GLU A 109 2.26 -12.40 6.19
N LEU A 110 1.91 -11.45 7.07
CA LEU A 110 1.66 -10.07 6.67
C LEU A 110 2.92 -9.39 6.12
N ILE A 111 4.09 -9.67 6.71
CA ILE A 111 5.37 -9.15 6.23
C ILE A 111 5.77 -9.81 4.90
N THR A 112 5.47 -11.10 4.70
CA THR A 112 5.62 -11.75 3.38
C THR A 112 4.73 -11.10 2.33
N ARG A 113 3.47 -10.75 2.68
CA ARG A 113 2.56 -10.04 1.78
C ARG A 113 3.06 -8.63 1.44
N LEU A 114 3.64 -7.91 2.39
CA LEU A 114 4.32 -6.62 2.12
C LEU A 114 5.45 -6.78 1.10
N SER A 115 6.25 -7.83 1.23
CA SER A 115 7.33 -8.13 0.28
C SER A 115 6.82 -8.44 -1.12
N ALA A 116 5.73 -9.21 -1.23
CA ALA A 116 5.11 -9.52 -2.52
C ALA A 116 4.49 -8.26 -3.15
N ALA A 117 3.76 -7.47 -2.37
CA ALA A 117 3.16 -6.22 -2.83
C ALA A 117 4.21 -5.21 -3.33
N LEU A 118 5.38 -5.15 -2.70
CA LEU A 118 6.46 -4.28 -3.18
C LEU A 118 7.00 -4.74 -4.54
N LEU A 119 7.09 -6.04 -4.78
CA LEU A 119 7.49 -6.58 -6.07
C LEU A 119 6.44 -6.28 -7.14
N ASP A 120 5.15 -6.41 -6.82
CA ASP A 120 4.05 -6.11 -7.73
C ASP A 120 4.05 -4.61 -8.10
N VAL A 121 4.30 -3.73 -7.11
CA VAL A 121 4.47 -2.28 -7.34
C VAL A 121 5.68 -2.00 -8.23
N GLU A 122 6.84 -2.60 -7.96
CA GLU A 122 8.04 -2.43 -8.79
C GLU A 122 7.81 -2.85 -10.24
N GLN A 123 7.12 -3.97 -10.46
CA GLN A 123 6.77 -4.45 -11.80
C GLN A 123 5.81 -3.51 -12.52
N GLU A 124 4.76 -3.04 -11.84
CA GLU A 124 3.79 -2.10 -12.40
C GLU A 124 4.46 -0.78 -12.80
N ILE A 125 5.34 -0.23 -11.96
CA ILE A 125 6.08 1.00 -12.27
C ILE A 125 6.98 0.79 -13.49
N ASN A 126 7.73 -0.31 -13.55
CA ASN A 126 8.59 -0.59 -14.70
C ASN A 126 7.79 -0.71 -16.00
N GLN A 127 6.61 -1.35 -15.96
CA GLN A 127 5.71 -1.41 -17.13
C GLN A 127 5.25 -0.03 -17.59
N ARG A 128 4.89 0.86 -16.65
CA ARG A 128 4.48 2.24 -16.96
C ARG A 128 5.62 3.10 -17.52
N LEU A 129 6.84 2.87 -17.04
CA LEU A 129 8.05 3.57 -17.51
C LEU A 129 8.66 2.96 -18.78
N GLY A 130 8.20 1.77 -19.19
CA GLY A 130 8.75 1.04 -20.34
C GLY A 130 10.16 0.48 -20.10
N LEU A 131 10.46 0.11 -18.85
CA LEU A 131 11.73 -0.46 -18.39
C LEU A 131 11.72 -1.99 -18.36
#